data_AF-A0AAV5LLJ1-F1
#
_entry.id   AF-A0AAV5LLJ1-F1
#
_cell.length_a   1.000
_cell.length_b   1.000
_cell.length_c   1.000
_cell.angle_alpha   90.00
_cell.angle_beta   90.00
_cell.angle_gamma   90.00
#
_symmetry.space_group_name_H-M   'P 1'
#
loop_
_entity.id
_entity.type
_entity.pdbx_description
1 polymer ?
#
loop_
_entity_poly.entity_id
_entity_poly.type
_entity_poly.pdbx_seq_one_letter_code
_entity_poly.pdbx_strand_id
1 'polypeptide(L)'
;MSTAHQEEIRQFQALMEDVDDTLKHTFKNMHQGYPTETLIRFLKARDWNVQKAHKMLIDCLQWRIQNEIDNILAKPIPIDLYRDIRDSQLVGLSGYSKEGHPVIAVGVGHSTYDKASENYYIQSYIQMNEYRDRVILPSATEKYGKHIGTCLKVLDMTGLKLSALSQIKVCSVSICKVVLRGGHSTTVPLSSQMRGEERLLRGST
;
A
#
# COMPACT_ATOMS: atom_id res chain seq x y z
N MET A 1 -18.08 0.29 -18.57
CA MET A 1 -16.93 1.22 -18.43
C MET A 1 -17.26 2.49 -19.20
N SER A 2 -17.04 3.66 -18.62
CA SER A 2 -17.15 4.92 -19.37
C SER A 2 -16.12 4.89 -20.51
N THR A 3 -16.55 5.16 -21.74
CA THR A 3 -15.70 5.23 -22.94
C THR A 3 -14.69 6.38 -22.89
N ALA A 4 -14.85 7.30 -21.93
CA ALA A 4 -14.11 8.55 -21.86
C ALA A 4 -12.59 8.41 -21.59
N HIS A 5 -12.10 7.23 -21.18
CA HIS A 5 -10.68 7.06 -20.81
C HIS A 5 -9.97 5.85 -21.43
N GLN A 6 -10.52 5.29 -22.51
CA GLN A 6 -9.91 4.12 -23.16
C GLN A 6 -8.56 4.46 -23.80
N GLU A 7 -8.40 5.68 -24.29
CA GLU A 7 -7.17 6.13 -24.95
C GLU A 7 -6.02 6.26 -23.94
N GLU A 8 -6.27 6.85 -22.78
CA GLU A 8 -5.29 7.00 -21.70
C GLU A 8 -4.84 5.64 -21.16
N ILE A 9 -5.75 4.67 -21.08
CA ILE A 9 -5.42 3.30 -20.71
C ILE A 9 -4.51 2.68 -21.77
N ARG A 10 -4.84 2.83 -23.06
CA ARG A 10 -4.05 2.27 -24.17
C ARG A 10 -2.66 2.88 -24.24
N GLN A 11 -2.56 4.20 -24.11
CA GLN A 11 -1.27 4.91 -24.08
C GLN A 11 -0.42 4.44 -22.89
N PHE A 12 -1.03 4.27 -21.72
CA PHE A 12 -0.30 3.78 -20.55
C PHE A 12 0.13 2.32 -20.70
N GLN A 13 -0.70 1.47 -21.31
CA GLN A 13 -0.32 0.08 -21.63
C GLN A 13 0.90 0.04 -22.57
N ALA A 14 0.90 0.84 -23.65
CA ALA A 14 2.03 0.92 -24.57
C ALA A 14 3.33 1.34 -23.86
N LEU A 15 3.27 2.33 -22.97
CA LEU A 15 4.44 2.74 -22.18
C LEU A 15 4.99 1.59 -21.31
N MET A 16 4.12 0.70 -20.82
CA MET A 16 4.52 -0.45 -20.02
C MET A 16 5.06 -1.63 -20.85
N GLU A 17 4.85 -1.66 -22.17
CA GLU A 17 5.45 -2.66 -23.06
C GLU A 17 6.95 -2.41 -23.24
N ASP A 18 7.36 -1.14 -23.21
CA ASP A 18 8.75 -0.70 -23.42
C ASP A 18 9.63 -0.73 -22.15
N VAL A 19 9.06 -1.05 -20.98
CA VAL A 19 9.83 -1.11 -19.73
C VAL A 19 10.70 -2.37 -19.65
N ASP A 20 11.80 -2.31 -18.89
CA ASP A 20 12.72 -3.43 -18.72
C ASP A 20 12.08 -4.64 -18.03
N ASP A 21 12.67 -5.82 -18.23
CA ASP A 21 12.14 -7.09 -17.73
C ASP A 21 12.09 -7.17 -16.21
N THR A 22 12.96 -6.45 -15.50
CA THR A 22 12.97 -6.41 -14.03
C THR A 22 11.72 -5.67 -13.52
N LEU A 23 11.40 -4.52 -14.12
CA LEU A 23 10.18 -3.78 -13.83
C LEU A 23 8.93 -4.58 -14.19
N LYS A 24 8.93 -5.28 -15.34
CA LYS A 24 7.82 -6.18 -15.74
C LYS A 24 7.60 -7.29 -14.73
N HIS A 25 8.66 -7.91 -14.23
CA HIS A 25 8.56 -8.98 -13.22
C HIS A 25 7.91 -8.48 -11.93
N THR A 26 8.36 -7.36 -11.38
CA THR A 26 7.76 -6.83 -10.14
C THR A 26 6.35 -6.27 -10.38
N PHE A 27 6.07 -5.74 -11.57
CA PHE A 27 4.71 -5.34 -11.94
C PHE A 27 3.75 -6.53 -11.98
N LYS A 28 4.20 -7.69 -12.46
CA LYS A 28 3.43 -8.94 -12.42
C LYS A 28 3.01 -9.33 -11.01
N ASN A 29 3.94 -9.18 -10.05
CA ASN A 29 3.66 -9.41 -8.63
C ASN A 29 2.68 -8.39 -8.05
N MET A 30 2.67 -7.14 -8.53
CA MET A 30 1.75 -6.11 -8.06
C MET A 30 0.32 -6.30 -8.57
N HIS A 31 0.15 -6.67 -9.84
CA HIS A 31 -1.16 -6.64 -10.47
C HIS A 31 -1.98 -7.92 -10.32
N GLN A 32 -1.36 -9.06 -9.94
CA GLN A 32 -2.05 -10.31 -9.59
C GLN A 32 -3.08 -10.77 -10.65
N GLY A 33 -2.70 -10.69 -11.94
CA GLY A 33 -3.59 -11.03 -13.07
C GLY A 33 -4.52 -9.92 -13.56
N TYR A 34 -4.53 -8.74 -12.90
CA TYR A 34 -5.36 -7.58 -13.24
C TYR A 34 -4.50 -6.34 -13.62
N PRO A 35 -3.73 -6.41 -14.73
CA PRO A 35 -2.83 -5.33 -15.13
C PRO A 35 -3.59 -4.03 -15.44
N THR A 36 -4.70 -4.11 -16.17
CA THR A 36 -5.50 -2.93 -16.56
C THR A 36 -6.08 -2.21 -15.34
N GLU A 37 -6.64 -2.94 -14.39
CA GLU A 37 -7.20 -2.41 -13.14
C GLU A 37 -6.10 -1.74 -12.30
N THR A 38 -4.90 -2.29 -12.34
CA THR A 38 -3.72 -1.72 -11.69
C THR A 38 -3.32 -0.41 -12.35
N LEU A 39 -3.23 -0.33 -13.69
CA LEU A 39 -2.94 0.91 -14.41
C LEU A 39 -3.99 2.00 -14.14
N ILE A 40 -5.28 1.63 -14.14
CA ILE A 40 -6.39 2.54 -13.80
C ILE A 40 -6.22 3.13 -12.39
N ARG A 41 -5.66 2.37 -11.44
CA ARG A 41 -5.39 2.85 -10.09
C ARG A 41 -4.41 4.04 -10.08
N PHE A 42 -3.34 3.94 -10.87
CA PHE A 42 -2.34 5.00 -11.01
C PHE A 42 -2.89 6.19 -11.82
N LEU A 43 -3.69 5.94 -12.86
CA LEU A 43 -4.37 7.00 -13.62
C LEU A 43 -5.31 7.81 -12.72
N LYS A 44 -6.18 7.14 -11.95
CA LYS A 44 -7.10 7.80 -11.02
C LYS A 44 -6.35 8.62 -9.96
N ALA A 45 -5.19 8.16 -9.51
CA ALA A 45 -4.36 8.90 -8.54
C ALA A 45 -3.67 10.14 -9.12
N ARG A 46 -3.68 10.31 -10.45
CA ARG A 46 -3.01 11.41 -11.17
C ARG A 46 -3.96 12.11 -12.13
N ASP A 47 -5.24 12.13 -11.80
CA ASP A 47 -6.30 12.81 -12.57
C ASP A 47 -6.27 12.42 -14.07
N TRP A 48 -6.05 11.13 -14.33
CA TRP A 48 -5.92 10.53 -15.66
C TRP A 48 -4.76 11.06 -16.52
N ASN A 49 -3.80 11.76 -15.92
CA ASN A 49 -2.57 12.17 -16.60
C ASN A 49 -1.63 10.96 -16.76
N VAL A 50 -1.51 10.46 -17.99
CA VAL A 50 -0.73 9.26 -18.35
C VAL A 50 0.73 9.38 -17.93
N GLN A 51 1.39 10.51 -18.20
CA GLN A 51 2.82 10.70 -17.94
C GLN A 51 3.12 10.73 -16.44
N LYS A 52 2.29 11.41 -15.65
CA LYS A 52 2.41 11.43 -14.18
C LYS A 52 2.08 10.07 -13.56
N ALA A 53 1.09 9.36 -14.10
CA ALA A 53 0.72 8.01 -13.65
C ALA A 53 1.85 7.01 -13.95
N HIS A 54 2.40 7.05 -15.17
CA HIS A 54 3.55 6.24 -15.58
C HIS A 54 4.75 6.51 -14.69
N LYS A 55 5.14 7.77 -14.49
CA LYS A 55 6.23 8.11 -13.57
C LYS A 55 5.99 7.57 -12.16
N MET A 56 4.78 7.72 -11.63
CA MET A 56 4.43 7.19 -10.30
C MET A 56 4.55 5.66 -10.24
N LEU A 57 4.15 4.94 -11.29
CA LEU A 57 4.28 3.49 -11.37
C LEU A 57 5.76 3.07 -11.43
N ILE A 58 6.57 3.67 -12.31
CA ILE A 58 8.01 3.37 -12.40
C ILE A 58 8.72 3.63 -11.07
N ASP A 59 8.49 4.79 -10.45
CA ASP A 59 9.09 5.13 -9.15
C ASP A 59 8.68 4.09 -8.07
N CYS A 60 7.44 3.59 -8.13
CA CYS A 60 6.94 2.55 -7.23
C CYS A 60 7.63 1.19 -7.47
N LEU A 61 7.74 0.75 -8.73
CA LEU A 61 8.37 -0.53 -9.09
C LEU A 61 9.87 -0.50 -8.76
N GLN A 62 10.56 0.62 -9.00
CA GLN A 62 11.96 0.80 -8.62
C GLN A 62 12.14 0.71 -7.09
N TRP A 63 11.26 1.34 -6.31
CA TRP A 63 11.29 1.23 -4.85
C TRP A 63 11.08 -0.23 -4.40
N ARG A 64 10.17 -0.97 -5.05
CA ARG A 64 9.95 -2.40 -4.75
C ARG A 64 11.19 -3.24 -4.97
N ILE A 65 11.91 -3.00 -6.06
CA ILE A 65 13.17 -3.70 -6.38
C ILE A 65 14.24 -3.35 -5.35
N GLN A 66 14.47 -2.06 -5.10
CA GLN A 66 15.50 -1.58 -4.17
C GLN A 66 15.32 -2.10 -2.74
N ASN A 67 14.08 -2.30 -2.30
CA ASN A 67 13.76 -2.74 -0.94
C ASN A 67 13.36 -4.23 -0.88
N GLU A 68 13.52 -4.96 -1.98
CA GLU A 68 13.20 -6.39 -2.10
C GLU A 68 11.79 -6.74 -1.59
N ILE A 69 10.83 -5.87 -1.91
CA ILE A 69 9.44 -5.97 -1.43
C ILE A 69 8.80 -7.26 -1.94
N ASP A 70 9.20 -7.73 -3.11
CA ASP A 70 8.65 -8.96 -3.67
C ASP A 70 8.93 -10.21 -2.83
N ASN A 71 9.98 -10.17 -2.01
CA ASN A 71 10.39 -11.23 -1.10
C ASN A 71 10.04 -10.93 0.36
N ILE A 72 9.33 -9.84 0.67
CA ILE A 72 9.14 -9.39 2.06
C ILE A 72 8.36 -10.38 2.92
N LEU A 73 7.45 -11.16 2.32
CA LEU A 73 6.69 -12.19 3.03
C LEU A 73 7.56 -13.39 3.43
N ALA A 74 8.70 -13.60 2.77
CA ALA A 74 9.69 -14.62 3.12
C ALA A 74 10.70 -14.14 4.17
N LYS A 75 10.63 -12.86 4.59
CA LYS A 75 11.52 -12.24 5.60
C LYS A 75 10.77 -12.12 6.94
N PRO A 76 10.70 -13.17 7.78
CA PRO A 76 9.88 -13.14 8.99
C PRO A 76 10.41 -12.11 10.01
N ILE A 77 9.49 -11.45 10.70
CA ILE A 77 9.80 -10.70 11.93
C ILE A 77 9.99 -11.74 13.05
N PRO A 78 11.02 -11.61 13.91
CA PRO A 78 11.20 -12.50 15.07
C PRO A 78 9.92 -12.62 15.91
N ILE A 79 9.60 -13.84 16.36
CA ILE A 79 8.28 -14.15 16.93
C ILE A 79 7.94 -13.30 18.17
N ASP A 80 8.93 -13.07 19.04
CA ASP A 80 8.73 -12.27 20.25
C ASP A 80 8.40 -10.81 19.90
N LEU A 81 9.14 -10.26 18.93
CA LEU A 81 8.93 -8.91 18.43
C LEU A 81 7.61 -8.76 17.67
N TYR A 82 7.19 -9.80 16.95
CA TYR A 82 5.91 -9.78 16.26
C TYR A 82 4.73 -9.69 17.24
N ARG A 83 4.81 -10.35 18.40
CA ARG A 83 3.79 -10.22 19.47
C ARG A 83 3.75 -8.79 20.01
N ASP A 84 4.91 -8.22 20.29
CA ASP A 84 5.05 -6.84 20.75
C ASP A 84 4.47 -5.82 19.76
N ILE A 85 4.72 -6.00 18.47
CA ILE A 85 4.12 -5.17 17.42
C ILE A 85 2.61 -5.35 17.39
N ARG A 86 2.09 -6.58 17.49
CA ARG A 86 0.64 -6.84 17.47
C ARG A 86 -0.10 -6.24 18.66
N ASP A 87 0.53 -6.19 19.81
CA ASP A 87 -0.05 -5.60 21.03
C ASP A 87 -0.12 -4.07 20.98
N SER A 88 0.74 -3.43 20.19
CA SER A 88 0.90 -1.97 20.14
C SER A 88 0.40 -1.35 18.83
N GLN A 89 0.30 -2.13 17.75
CA GLN A 89 -0.29 -1.78 16.47
C GLN A 89 -1.59 -2.56 16.30
N LEU A 90 -2.68 -2.00 16.81
CA LEU A 90 -3.98 -2.67 16.83
C LEU A 90 -4.61 -2.63 15.44
N VAL A 91 -4.33 -3.65 14.63
CA VAL A 91 -4.87 -3.81 13.28
C VAL A 91 -5.26 -5.25 13.00
N GLY A 92 -6.43 -5.45 12.41
CA GLY A 92 -6.96 -6.78 12.10
C GLY A 92 -7.93 -6.80 10.93
N LEU A 93 -8.01 -7.96 10.28
CA LEU A 93 -9.06 -8.26 9.31
C LEU A 93 -10.31 -8.73 10.09
N SER A 94 -11.38 -7.95 10.04
CA SER A 94 -12.61 -8.17 10.81
C SER A 94 -13.72 -8.85 10.00
N GLY A 95 -13.45 -9.21 8.74
CA GLY A 95 -14.40 -9.88 7.85
C GLY A 95 -14.50 -9.20 6.48
N TYR A 96 -15.68 -9.29 5.86
CA TYR A 96 -15.96 -8.78 4.52
C TYR A 96 -17.25 -7.95 4.53
N SER A 97 -17.29 -6.89 3.70
CA SER A 97 -18.51 -6.12 3.45
C SER A 97 -19.55 -6.93 2.69
N LYS A 98 -20.79 -6.42 2.60
CA LYS A 98 -21.85 -7.04 1.79
C LYS A 98 -21.45 -7.19 0.32
N GLU A 99 -20.62 -6.28 -0.18
CA GLU A 99 -20.11 -6.25 -1.54
C GLU A 99 -18.84 -7.08 -1.72
N GLY A 100 -18.31 -7.69 -0.66
CA GLY A 100 -17.14 -8.57 -0.69
C GLY A 100 -15.80 -7.90 -0.40
N HIS A 101 -15.78 -6.62 0.01
CA HIS A 101 -14.52 -5.94 0.33
C HIS A 101 -14.00 -6.36 1.70
N PRO A 102 -12.71 -6.74 1.85
CA PRO A 102 -12.12 -7.00 3.15
C PRO A 102 -12.23 -5.78 4.07
N VAL A 103 -12.65 -5.99 5.31
CA VAL A 103 -12.80 -4.95 6.33
C VAL A 103 -11.63 -5.03 7.30
N ILE A 104 -10.78 -4.00 7.28
CA ILE A 104 -9.62 -3.86 8.17
C ILE A 104 -9.97 -2.87 9.27
N ALA A 105 -10.06 -3.33 10.51
CA ALA A 105 -10.22 -2.47 11.67
C ALA A 105 -8.85 -2.02 12.20
N VAL A 106 -8.74 -0.73 12.53
CA VAL A 106 -7.54 -0.12 13.10
C VAL A 106 -7.92 0.62 14.38
N GLY A 107 -7.42 0.16 15.52
CA GLY A 107 -7.59 0.81 16.81
C GLY A 107 -6.61 1.96 16.98
N VAL A 108 -6.83 3.07 16.27
CA VAL A 108 -5.90 4.21 16.21
C VAL A 108 -5.71 4.84 17.58
N GLY A 109 -6.78 5.06 18.33
CA GLY A 109 -6.69 5.73 19.64
C GLY A 109 -6.02 4.89 20.75
N HIS A 110 -5.90 3.58 20.53
CA HIS A 110 -5.29 2.64 21.46
C HIS A 110 -3.95 2.06 20.97
N SER A 111 -3.49 2.41 19.76
CA SER A 111 -2.19 1.98 19.24
C SER A 111 -1.07 2.92 19.72
N THR A 112 -0.01 2.35 20.30
CA THR A 112 1.07 3.09 20.97
C THR A 112 2.37 3.14 20.19
N TYR A 113 2.63 2.14 19.33
CA TYR A 113 3.85 2.03 18.51
C TYR A 113 5.18 2.13 19.30
N ASP A 114 5.21 1.71 20.56
CA ASP A 114 6.33 1.91 21.49
C ASP A 114 7.09 0.61 21.86
N LYS A 115 6.59 -0.56 21.44
CA LYS A 115 7.20 -1.85 21.77
C LYS A 115 8.27 -2.37 20.79
N ALA A 116 8.56 -1.64 19.71
CA ALA A 116 9.52 -2.03 18.69
C ALA A 116 10.17 -0.80 18.05
N SER A 117 11.27 -0.97 17.32
CA SER A 117 11.80 0.12 16.50
C SER A 117 10.87 0.43 15.32
N GLU A 118 10.91 1.68 14.85
CA GLU A 118 10.08 2.15 13.73
C GLU A 118 10.19 1.26 12.49
N ASN A 119 11.39 0.76 12.20
CA ASN A 119 11.65 -0.11 11.06
C ASN A 119 10.83 -1.41 11.09
N TYR A 120 10.59 -1.97 12.28
CA TYR A 120 9.78 -3.19 12.39
C TYR A 120 8.28 -2.92 12.23
N TYR A 121 7.78 -1.75 12.66
CA TYR A 121 6.40 -1.35 12.34
C TYR A 121 6.21 -1.11 10.86
N ILE A 122 7.19 -0.48 10.20
CA ILE A 122 7.18 -0.29 8.73
C ILE A 122 7.19 -1.65 8.04
N GLN A 123 8.08 -2.57 8.43
CA GLN A 123 8.15 -3.92 7.87
C GLN A 123 6.82 -4.68 8.07
N SER A 124 6.28 -4.69 9.28
CA SER A 124 4.98 -5.30 9.61
C SER A 124 3.88 -4.76 8.71
N TYR A 125 3.82 -3.43 8.54
CA TYR A 125 2.83 -2.79 7.70
C TYR A 125 2.97 -3.16 6.21
N ILE A 126 4.20 -3.20 5.69
CA ILE A 126 4.47 -3.63 4.31
C ILE A 126 4.05 -5.09 4.13
N GLN A 127 4.42 -5.97 5.04
CA GLN A 127 4.03 -7.39 5.01
C GLN A 127 2.51 -7.56 5.01
N MET A 128 1.81 -6.81 5.87
CA MET A 128 0.34 -6.84 5.91
C MET A 128 -0.30 -6.40 4.59
N ASN A 129 0.24 -5.37 3.93
CA ASN A 129 -0.26 -4.92 2.63
C ASN A 129 0.06 -5.91 1.51
N GLU A 130 1.28 -6.46 1.47
CA GLU A 130 1.62 -7.48 0.47
C GLU A 130 0.78 -8.74 0.65
N TYR A 131 0.53 -9.17 1.90
CA TYR A 131 -0.36 -10.30 2.18
C TYR A 131 -1.80 -9.98 1.78
N ARG A 132 -2.27 -8.76 2.03
CA ARG A 132 -3.59 -8.30 1.56
C ARG A 132 -3.68 -8.42 0.04
N ASP A 133 -2.69 -7.93 -0.69
CA ASP A 133 -2.73 -7.83 -2.15
C ASP A 133 -2.51 -9.19 -2.84
N ARG A 134 -1.68 -10.08 -2.26
CA ARG A 134 -1.36 -11.41 -2.85
C ARG A 134 -2.29 -12.53 -2.41
N VAL A 135 -2.94 -12.39 -1.25
CA VAL A 135 -3.75 -13.47 -0.66
C VAL A 135 -5.19 -13.01 -0.45
N ILE A 136 -5.41 -11.95 0.34
CA ILE A 136 -6.77 -11.57 0.74
C ILE A 136 -7.63 -11.09 -0.43
N LEU A 137 -7.10 -10.21 -1.29
CA LEU A 137 -7.85 -9.66 -2.43
C LEU A 137 -8.11 -10.72 -3.52
N PRO A 138 -7.14 -11.59 -3.90
CA PRO A 138 -7.42 -12.71 -4.80
C PRO A 138 -8.46 -13.68 -4.24
N SER A 139 -8.34 -14.08 -2.96
CA SER A 139 -9.35 -14.96 -2.32
C SER A 139 -10.73 -14.31 -2.25
N ALA A 140 -10.81 -13.00 -2.02
CA ALA A 140 -12.08 -12.27 -2.09
C ALA A 140 -12.64 -12.26 -3.53
N THR A 141 -11.78 -12.03 -4.52
CA THR A 141 -12.17 -12.01 -5.93
C THR A 141 -12.76 -13.35 -6.37
N GLU A 142 -12.11 -14.44 -5.99
CA GLU A 142 -12.60 -15.81 -6.24
C GLU A 142 -13.93 -16.07 -5.52
N LYS A 143 -13.98 -15.80 -4.20
CA LYS A 143 -15.16 -16.06 -3.37
C LYS A 143 -16.41 -15.31 -3.85
N TYR A 144 -16.25 -14.07 -4.33
CA TYR A 144 -17.36 -13.21 -4.73
C TYR A 144 -17.59 -13.15 -6.25
N GLY A 145 -16.81 -13.90 -7.04
CA GLY A 145 -16.98 -14.03 -8.49
C GLY A 145 -16.81 -12.73 -9.27
N LYS A 146 -16.13 -11.73 -8.69
CA LYS A 146 -15.90 -10.41 -9.31
C LYS A 146 -14.58 -9.81 -8.78
N HIS A 147 -13.92 -8.98 -9.58
CA HIS A 147 -12.67 -8.35 -9.17
C HIS A 147 -12.86 -7.47 -7.92
N ILE A 148 -12.16 -7.83 -6.83
CA ILE A 148 -12.06 -7.06 -5.59
C ILE A 148 -10.65 -6.49 -5.49
N GLY A 149 -10.48 -5.22 -5.84
CA GLY A 149 -9.19 -4.52 -5.81
C GLY A 149 -9.01 -3.53 -4.65
N THR A 150 -10.00 -3.42 -3.75
CA THR A 150 -9.98 -2.44 -2.64
C THR A 150 -10.43 -3.06 -1.32
N CYS A 151 -10.10 -2.39 -0.21
CA CYS A 151 -10.51 -2.77 1.14
C CYS A 151 -11.20 -1.60 1.84
N LEU A 152 -12.00 -1.91 2.84
CA LEU A 152 -12.58 -0.92 3.75
C LEU A 152 -11.72 -0.84 5.00
N LYS A 153 -11.27 0.37 5.38
CA LYS A 153 -10.54 0.62 6.61
C LYS A 153 -11.44 1.35 7.61
N VAL A 154 -11.72 0.71 8.74
CA VAL A 154 -12.46 1.33 9.85
C VAL A 154 -11.43 1.81 10.86
N LEU A 155 -11.37 3.12 11.07
CA LEU A 155 -10.44 3.75 12.00
C LEU A 155 -11.19 4.06 13.30
N ASP A 156 -10.93 3.29 14.35
CA ASP A 156 -11.44 3.57 15.68
C ASP A 156 -10.53 4.59 16.38
N MET A 157 -11.06 5.80 16.52
CA MET A 157 -10.37 6.94 17.13
C MET A 157 -10.66 7.05 18.62
N THR A 158 -11.43 6.12 19.21
CA THR A 158 -11.77 6.10 20.64
C THR A 158 -10.49 6.07 21.47
N GLY A 159 -10.40 6.94 22.47
CA GLY A 159 -9.23 7.04 23.35
C GLY A 159 -8.05 7.84 22.77
N LEU A 160 -8.16 8.36 21.53
CA LEU A 160 -7.08 9.14 20.94
C LEU A 160 -6.86 10.46 21.70
N LYS A 161 -5.63 10.68 22.17
CA LYS A 161 -5.19 11.91 22.83
C LYS A 161 -4.38 12.76 21.85
N LEU A 162 -4.48 14.09 21.95
CA LEU A 162 -3.68 15.02 21.13
C LEU A 162 -2.16 14.78 21.30
N SER A 163 -1.73 14.39 22.49
CA SER A 163 -0.33 14.04 22.77
C SER A 163 0.17 12.82 21.98
N ALA A 164 -0.72 11.92 21.57
CA ALA A 164 -0.40 10.71 20.80
C ALA A 164 -0.40 10.95 19.28
N LEU A 165 -0.78 12.15 18.80
CA LEU A 165 -0.79 12.46 17.36
C LEU A 165 0.60 12.34 16.71
N SER A 166 1.68 12.53 17.47
CA SER A 166 3.05 12.35 16.98
C SER A 166 3.36 10.88 16.64
N GLN A 167 2.74 9.91 17.33
CA GLN A 167 2.89 8.48 17.10
C GLN A 167 2.10 8.02 15.86
N ILE A 168 1.07 8.77 15.46
CA ILE A 168 0.31 8.54 14.22
C ILE A 168 1.20 8.72 12.96
N LYS A 169 2.37 9.35 13.06
CA LYS A 169 3.31 9.46 11.92
C LYS A 169 3.61 8.11 11.29
N VAL A 170 3.79 7.06 12.09
CA VAL A 170 3.98 5.68 11.59
C VAL A 170 2.75 5.23 10.79
N CYS A 171 1.55 5.52 11.29
CA CYS A 171 0.29 5.28 10.56
C CYS A 171 0.20 6.08 9.24
N SER A 172 0.53 7.38 9.26
CA SER A 172 0.37 8.30 8.12
C SER A 172 1.41 8.09 7.01
N VAL A 173 2.66 7.80 7.36
CA VAL A 173 3.75 7.48 6.41
C VAL A 173 3.40 6.20 5.64
N SER A 174 2.84 5.23 6.35
CA SER A 174 2.37 3.95 5.82
C SER A 174 1.09 4.06 4.96
N ILE A 175 0.14 4.94 5.30
CA ILE A 175 -1.13 5.11 4.56
C ILE A 175 -0.92 5.74 3.19
N CYS A 176 0.08 6.61 3.00
CA CYS A 176 0.23 7.40 1.76
C CYS A 176 1.02 6.74 0.63
N LYS A 177 1.78 5.65 0.87
CA LYS A 177 2.67 5.06 -0.16
C LYS A 177 2.06 3.92 -0.98
N VAL A 178 1.04 3.23 -0.50
CA VAL A 178 0.34 2.19 -1.27
C VAL A 178 -1.00 2.75 -1.77
N VAL A 179 -0.89 3.65 -2.75
CA VAL A 179 -1.92 4.00 -3.74
C VAL A 179 -3.35 4.08 -3.21
N LEU A 180 -3.71 5.04 -2.35
CA LEU A 180 -5.13 5.43 -2.17
C LEU A 180 -5.26 6.87 -1.66
N ARG A 181 -5.61 7.79 -2.56
CA ARG A 181 -6.75 8.71 -2.39
C ARG A 181 -7.04 9.41 -3.73
N GLY A 182 -8.01 8.84 -4.46
CA GLY A 182 -8.93 9.67 -5.24
C GLY A 182 -9.87 10.34 -4.24
N GLY A 183 -9.84 11.66 -4.19
CA GLY A 183 -10.57 12.48 -3.22
C GLY A 183 -9.69 13.64 -2.77
N HIS A 184 -10.06 14.85 -3.18
CA HIS A 184 -9.37 16.10 -2.92
C HIS A 184 -8.81 16.20 -1.49
N SER A 185 -7.48 16.21 -1.34
CA SER A 185 -6.79 16.99 -0.32
C SER A 185 -5.29 17.07 -0.65
N THR A 186 -4.86 18.30 -0.93
CA THR A 186 -3.53 18.89 -0.75
C THR A 186 -2.28 18.01 -0.88
N THR A 187 -1.54 18.32 -1.94
CA THR A 187 -0.22 17.86 -2.36
C THR A 187 0.87 17.94 -1.28
N VAL A 188 1.51 16.80 -0.99
CA VAL A 188 2.94 16.74 -0.67
C VAL A 188 3.62 15.91 -1.76
N PRO A 189 4.72 16.39 -2.40
CA PRO A 189 5.38 15.66 -3.46
C PRO A 189 5.98 14.34 -2.96
N LEU A 190 5.73 13.24 -3.69
CA LEU A 190 6.29 11.90 -3.39
C LEU A 190 7.83 11.92 -3.27
N SER A 191 8.51 12.85 -3.96
CA SER A 191 9.97 13.01 -3.94
C SER A 191 10.54 13.60 -2.64
N SER A 192 9.75 14.35 -1.85
CA SER A 192 10.19 14.80 -0.52
C SER A 192 9.93 13.74 0.55
N GLN A 193 8.92 12.90 0.36
CA GLN A 193 8.57 11.77 1.26
C GLN A 193 9.46 10.53 1.06
N MET A 194 10.03 10.33 -0.13
CA MET A 194 10.97 9.23 -0.40
C MET A 194 12.38 9.51 0.16
N ARG A 195 12.84 10.77 0.13
CA ARG A 195 14.16 11.17 0.65
C ARG A 195 14.31 11.13 2.18
N GLY A 196 13.20 11.23 2.91
CA GLY A 196 13.20 11.05 4.36
C GLY A 196 13.39 9.59 4.80
N GLU A 197 12.92 8.64 3.99
CA GLU A 197 12.90 7.21 4.33
C GLU A 197 14.18 6.44 3.94
N GLU A 198 14.93 6.92 2.93
CA GLU A 198 16.27 6.40 2.65
C GLU A 198 17.22 6.52 3.85
N ARG A 199 16.97 7.49 4.73
CA ARG A 199 17.74 7.76 5.95
C ARG A 199 17.24 6.98 7.17
N LEU A 200 16.08 6.32 7.08
CA LEU A 200 15.48 5.53 8.17
C LEU A 200 15.71 4.02 7.99
N LEU A 201 15.64 3.52 6.75
CA LEU A 201 15.91 2.12 6.43
C LEU A 201 17.42 1.81 6.39
N ARG A 202 18.25 2.78 5.99
CA ARG A 202 19.69 2.75 6.25
C ARG A 202 19.88 3.30 7.66
N GLY A 203 19.97 2.44 8.67
CA GLY A 203 20.24 2.86 10.04
C GLY A 203 21.37 3.91 10.06
N SER A 204 21.24 4.96 10.87
CA SER A 204 22.30 5.95 11.03
C SER A 204 23.52 5.31 11.69
N THR A 205 24.40 4.76 10.85
CA THR A 205 25.87 4.76 10.88
C THR A 205 26.36 4.29 9.53
#